data_AF-A0A941RWB1-F1
#
_entry.id   AF-A0A941RWB1-F1
#
_cell.length_a   1.000
_cell.length_b   1.000
_cell.length_c   1.000
_cell.angle_alpha   90.00
_cell.angle_beta   90.00
_cell.angle_gamma   90.00
#
_symmetry.space_group_name_H-M   'P 1'
#
loop_
_entity.id
_entity.type
_entity.pdbx_description
1 polymer ?
#
loop_
_entity_poly.entity_id
_entity_poly.type
_entity_poly.pdbx_seq_one_letter_code
_entity_poly.pdbx_strand_id
1 'polypeptide(L)'
;MQHRLAFSLVFLTGLAGTPYASAQDSINPAAAPTDPASPNAATALTQDEIAAAIGRLGSPQYEIREEASRLLKRAGAEAIEPLARAAAGENLEVVWRAIRLLERQLDSDDEAAFDAAELALEKLEVSSNRSAARRAAASLETQPGRRWKRALARFEAAGGWGVWRKIEDSGAGFPQPRTEILLPTYLVIPPGWTGGEAALQQVKRMDAALSMESFKPRVYVVDGCGIPQTAIDAMQNSLQQMEFQARGKA
;
A
#
# COMPACT_ATOMS: atom_id res chain seq x y z
N MET A 1 -13.37 -65.43 -6.01
CA MET A 1 -12.23 -64.71 -5.43
C MET A 1 -12.80 -63.44 -4.79
N GLN A 2 -13.32 -63.36 -3.56
CA GLN A 2 -12.98 -63.92 -2.24
C GLN A 2 -11.54 -63.66 -1.76
N HIS A 3 -11.36 -62.52 -1.09
CA HIS A 3 -10.48 -62.33 0.09
C HIS A 3 -11.30 -61.45 1.06
N ARG A 4 -11.92 -61.96 2.14
CA ARG A 4 -11.38 -62.50 3.42
C ARG A 4 -10.61 -61.41 4.19
N LEU A 5 -11.24 -60.86 5.25
CA LEU A 5 -10.97 -61.10 6.70
C LEU A 5 -9.65 -60.41 7.14
N ALA A 6 -9.56 -59.64 8.22
CA ALA A 6 -10.07 -59.95 9.55
C ALA A 6 -10.12 -58.69 10.44
N PHE A 7 -11.17 -58.60 11.26
CA PHE A 7 -11.27 -57.73 12.44
C PHE A 7 -11.72 -58.64 13.59
N SER A 8 -10.84 -58.94 14.55
CA SER A 8 -11.22 -59.38 15.91
C SER A 8 -10.03 -59.73 16.81
N LEU A 9 -10.02 -59.11 17.99
CA LEU A 9 -9.70 -59.57 19.37
C LEU A 9 -9.21 -58.32 20.13
N VAL A 10 -9.92 -57.66 21.07
CA VAL A 10 -10.66 -58.06 22.28
C VAL A 10 -9.81 -58.82 23.31
N PHE A 11 -9.60 -58.20 24.49
CA PHE A 11 -9.89 -58.67 25.87
C PHE A 11 -8.94 -57.98 26.88
N LEU A 12 -9.47 -57.14 27.81
CA LEU A 12 -9.75 -57.41 29.25
C LEU A 12 -8.59 -56.85 30.12
N THR A 13 -8.75 -56.20 31.28
CA THR A 13 -9.59 -56.43 32.47
C THR A 13 -9.60 -55.16 33.33
N GLY A 14 -10.60 -55.01 34.22
CA GLY A 14 -10.54 -53.98 35.27
C GLY A 14 -11.88 -53.72 35.96
N LEU A 15 -12.37 -54.70 36.73
CA LEU A 15 -13.55 -54.65 37.60
C LEU A 15 -13.45 -53.59 38.71
N ALA A 16 -14.56 -52.88 39.00
CA ALA A 16 -15.30 -52.95 40.29
C ALA A 16 -16.36 -51.84 40.40
N GLY A 17 -17.59 -52.21 40.79
CA GLY A 17 -18.56 -51.30 41.40
C GLY A 17 -19.96 -51.26 40.79
N THR A 18 -20.88 -52.06 41.33
CA THR A 18 -22.33 -51.80 41.37
C THR A 18 -22.71 -51.49 42.84
N PRO A 19 -23.81 -50.76 43.19
CA PRO A 19 -25.10 -50.76 42.47
C PRO A 19 -25.85 -49.42 42.32
N TYR A 20 -26.60 -49.36 41.22
CA TYR A 20 -28.02 -49.01 41.10
C TYR A 20 -28.71 -48.22 42.24
N ALA A 21 -29.11 -46.97 41.95
CA ALA A 21 -30.42 -46.43 42.35
C ALA A 21 -30.83 -45.31 41.37
N SER A 22 -32.06 -45.40 40.92
CA SER A 22 -32.71 -44.71 39.80
C SER A 22 -33.35 -43.36 40.13
N ALA A 23 -33.73 -42.65 39.06
CA ALA A 23 -34.68 -41.51 38.96
C ALA A 23 -34.05 -40.12 39.25
N GLN A 24 -34.24 -39.07 38.46
CA GLN A 24 -35.19 -38.81 37.37
C GLN A 24 -34.71 -37.58 36.57
N ASP A 25 -35.19 -37.51 35.33
CA ASP A 25 -35.16 -36.42 34.37
C ASP A 25 -35.01 -34.99 34.93
N SER A 26 -33.98 -34.30 34.45
CA SER A 26 -34.14 -32.95 33.91
C SER A 26 -33.05 -32.69 32.88
N ILE A 27 -33.46 -32.74 31.61
CA ILE A 27 -32.68 -32.26 30.46
C ILE A 27 -32.52 -30.75 30.66
N ASN A 28 -31.32 -30.33 31.07
CA ASN A 28 -30.88 -28.95 30.93
C ASN A 28 -29.96 -28.92 29.70
N PRO A 29 -30.29 -28.20 28.61
CA PRO A 29 -29.40 -28.13 27.47
C PRO A 29 -28.08 -27.47 27.90
N ALA A 30 -26.99 -28.17 27.61
CA ALA A 30 -25.63 -27.75 27.87
C ALA A 30 -25.39 -26.30 27.39
N ALA A 31 -25.18 -25.40 28.33
CA ALA A 31 -24.38 -24.21 28.07
C ALA A 31 -22.96 -24.70 27.81
N ALA A 32 -22.58 -24.70 26.54
CA ALA A 32 -21.20 -24.91 26.12
C ALA A 32 -20.28 -23.96 26.92
N PRO A 33 -19.09 -24.40 27.36
CA PRO A 33 -18.11 -23.48 27.90
C PRO A 33 -17.80 -22.44 26.83
N THR A 34 -18.18 -21.19 27.08
CA THR A 34 -17.68 -20.04 26.33
C THR A 34 -16.17 -20.07 26.40
N ASP A 35 -15.54 -20.42 25.28
CA ASP A 35 -14.12 -20.16 25.05
C ASP A 35 -13.86 -18.70 25.43
N PRO A 36 -12.97 -18.39 26.40
CA PRO A 36 -12.54 -17.03 26.59
C PRO A 36 -11.83 -16.60 25.31
N ALA A 37 -12.39 -15.58 24.66
CA ALA A 37 -11.84 -14.93 23.49
C ALA A 37 -10.32 -14.78 23.62
N SER A 38 -9.60 -15.24 22.59
CA SER A 38 -8.15 -15.10 22.49
C SER A 38 -7.72 -13.64 22.74
N PRO A 39 -6.74 -13.39 23.63
CA PRO A 39 -6.21 -12.05 23.85
C PRO A 39 -5.21 -11.71 22.75
N ASN A 40 -5.69 -11.43 21.53
CA ASN A 40 -4.84 -10.86 20.48
C ASN A 40 -5.60 -10.08 19.39
N ALA A 41 -6.60 -9.29 19.79
CA ALA A 41 -7.00 -8.15 18.99
C ALA A 41 -6.17 -6.96 19.48
N ALA A 42 -5.06 -6.65 18.80
CA ALA A 42 -4.30 -5.45 19.06
C ALA A 42 -5.22 -4.24 18.87
N THR A 43 -5.60 -3.58 19.96
CA THR A 43 -6.48 -2.41 19.93
C THR A 43 -5.86 -1.33 19.05
N ALA A 44 -6.62 -0.82 18.07
CA ALA A 44 -6.21 0.32 17.27
C ALA A 44 -5.91 1.52 18.18
N LEU A 45 -4.86 2.29 17.86
CA LEU A 45 -4.49 3.46 18.66
C LEU A 45 -5.55 4.55 18.50
N THR A 46 -5.90 5.19 19.61
CA THR A 46 -6.77 6.37 19.57
C THR A 46 -6.04 7.59 19.00
N GLN A 47 -6.79 8.57 18.52
CA GLN A 47 -6.22 9.83 18.01
C GLN A 47 -5.40 10.58 19.07
N ASP A 48 -5.82 10.53 20.34
CA ASP A 48 -5.09 11.15 21.44
C ASP A 48 -3.76 10.44 21.70
N GLU A 49 -3.71 9.10 21.59
CA GLU A 49 -2.47 8.34 21.72
C GLU A 49 -1.49 8.63 20.57
N ILE A 50 -2.01 8.78 19.34
CA ILE A 50 -1.22 9.18 18.17
C ILE A 50 -0.64 10.59 18.37
N ALA A 51 -1.46 11.55 18.79
CA ALA A 51 -1.03 12.92 19.05
C ALA A 51 0.04 12.97 20.17
N ALA A 52 -0.18 12.23 21.26
CA ALA A 52 0.78 12.13 22.35
C ALA A 52 2.10 11.49 21.90
N ALA A 53 2.05 10.46 21.05
CA ALA A 53 3.24 9.84 20.48
C ALA A 53 4.01 10.82 19.56
N ILE A 54 3.32 11.62 18.75
CA ILE A 54 3.95 12.65 17.91
C ILE A 54 4.71 13.67 18.75
N GLY A 55 4.11 14.15 19.85
CA GLY A 55 4.79 15.05 20.78
C GLY A 55 6.09 14.45 21.34
N ARG A 56 6.11 13.13 21.58
CA ARG A 56 7.28 12.40 22.09
C ARG A 56 8.39 12.19 21.06
N LEU A 57 8.16 12.40 19.76
CA LEU A 57 9.21 12.30 18.73
C LEU A 57 10.35 13.32 18.91
N GLY A 58 10.08 14.44 19.58
CA GLY A 58 11.06 15.48 19.89
C GLY A 58 11.73 15.33 21.27
N SER A 59 11.44 14.27 22.02
CA SER A 59 12.01 14.06 23.35
C SER A 59 13.55 13.97 23.29
N PRO A 60 14.31 14.51 24.26
CA PRO A 60 15.76 14.33 24.29
C PRO A 60 16.19 12.90 24.64
N GLN A 61 15.33 12.10 25.29
CA GLN A 61 15.60 10.71 25.63
C GLN A 61 15.36 9.79 24.42
N TYR A 62 16.37 9.01 24.04
CA TYR A 62 16.32 8.13 22.86
C TYR A 62 15.21 7.09 22.97
N GLU A 63 15.05 6.48 24.14
CA GLU A 63 14.10 5.42 24.42
C GLU A 63 12.66 5.89 24.19
N ILE A 64 12.34 7.10 24.65
CA ILE A 64 11.02 7.73 24.49
C ILE A 64 10.70 7.95 23.01
N ARG A 65 11.69 8.42 22.24
CA ARG A 65 11.52 8.66 20.79
C ARG A 65 11.33 7.38 20.00
N GLU A 66 12.08 6.33 20.33
CA GLU A 66 11.97 5.04 19.67
C GLU A 66 10.64 4.35 19.98
N GLU A 67 10.17 4.44 21.22
CA GLU A 67 8.86 3.93 21.60
C GLU A 67 7.74 4.64 20.84
N ALA A 68 7.78 5.98 20.79
CA ALA A 68 6.84 6.78 20.01
C ALA A 68 6.86 6.40 18.51
N SER A 69 8.05 6.22 17.95
CA SER A 69 8.23 5.81 16.55
C SER A 69 7.62 4.43 16.27
N ARG A 70 7.76 3.47 17.20
CA ARG A 70 7.13 2.14 17.08
C ARG A 70 5.62 2.22 17.18
N LEU A 71 5.09 3.01 18.10
CA LEU A 71 3.64 3.25 18.24
C LEU A 71 3.04 3.81 16.94
N LEU A 72 3.65 4.86 16.40
CA LEU A 72 3.18 5.51 15.18
C LEU A 72 3.33 4.62 13.94
N LYS A 73 4.36 3.76 13.89
CA LYS A 73 4.46 2.75 12.84
C LYS A 73 3.30 1.75 12.91
N ARG A 74 2.94 1.27 14.10
CA ARG A 74 1.83 0.32 14.30
C ARG A 74 0.46 0.92 14.00
N ALA A 75 0.29 2.23 14.21
CA ALA A 75 -0.94 2.94 13.86
C ALA A 75 -1.20 3.00 12.34
N GLY A 76 -0.19 2.74 11.49
CA GLY A 76 -0.37 2.63 10.04
C GLY A 76 -1.00 3.90 9.43
N ALA A 77 -2.04 3.70 8.63
CA ALA A 77 -2.75 4.77 7.93
C ALA A 77 -3.30 5.87 8.85
N GLU A 78 -3.72 5.54 10.08
CA GLU A 78 -4.32 6.50 11.02
C GLU A 78 -3.32 7.56 11.51
N ALA A 79 -2.02 7.23 11.51
CA ALA A 79 -0.97 8.17 11.91
C ALA A 79 -0.51 9.10 10.78
N ILE A 80 -0.89 8.83 9.52
CA ILE A 80 -0.32 9.52 8.36
C ILE A 80 -0.65 11.02 8.35
N GLU A 81 -1.92 11.38 8.51
CA GLU A 81 -2.30 12.80 8.51
C GLU A 81 -1.66 13.55 9.69
N PRO A 82 -1.73 13.02 10.94
CA PRO A 82 -1.07 13.68 12.07
C PRO A 82 0.44 13.84 11.86
N LEU A 83 1.10 12.82 11.29
CA LEU A 83 2.52 12.89 10.92
C LEU A 83 2.78 13.94 9.84
N ALA A 84 1.92 14.06 8.83
CA ALA A 84 2.04 15.07 7.79
C ALA A 84 1.96 16.49 8.35
N ARG A 85 1.03 16.75 9.29
CA ARG A 85 0.96 18.03 10.00
C ARG A 85 2.22 18.30 10.83
N ALA A 86 2.71 17.29 11.56
CA ALA A 86 3.94 17.42 12.33
C ALA A 86 5.17 17.69 11.44
N ALA A 87 5.23 17.07 10.27
CA ALA A 87 6.27 17.26 9.26
C ALA A 87 6.26 18.67 8.64
N ALA A 88 5.12 19.34 8.61
CA ALA A 88 5.00 20.72 8.13
C ALA A 88 5.39 21.77 9.19
N GLY A 89 5.57 21.37 10.45
CA GLY A 89 5.83 22.26 11.58
C GLY A 89 7.25 22.85 11.64
N GLU A 90 7.58 23.46 12.78
CA GLU A 90 8.84 24.20 12.98
C GLU A 90 9.90 23.44 13.77
N ASN A 91 9.50 22.47 14.61
CA ASN A 91 10.45 21.66 15.38
C ASN A 91 11.19 20.70 14.44
N LEU A 92 12.41 21.06 14.04
CA LEU A 92 13.21 20.33 13.04
C LEU A 92 13.39 18.84 13.36
N GLU A 93 13.50 18.49 14.63
CA GLU A 93 13.69 17.12 15.08
C GLU A 93 12.41 16.29 14.93
N VAL A 94 11.26 16.88 15.27
CA VAL A 94 9.93 16.30 15.02
C VAL A 94 9.66 16.20 13.52
N VAL A 95 9.95 17.28 12.76
CA VAL A 95 9.77 17.34 11.31
C VAL A 95 10.53 16.21 10.62
N TRP A 96 11.82 16.08 10.94
CA TRP A 96 12.65 15.04 10.35
C TRP A 96 12.14 13.63 10.68
N ARG A 97 11.80 13.36 11.94
CA ARG A 97 11.26 12.04 12.32
C ARG A 97 9.91 11.75 11.71
N ALA A 98 9.03 12.73 11.62
CA ALA A 98 7.73 12.56 11.01
C ALA A 98 7.87 12.18 9.53
N ILE A 99 8.76 12.85 8.78
CA ILE A 99 9.06 12.49 7.38
C ILE A 99 9.67 11.09 7.28
N ARG A 100 10.59 10.72 8.17
CA ARG A 100 11.15 9.35 8.21
C ARG A 100 10.09 8.29 8.50
N LEU A 101 9.08 8.60 9.31
CA LEU A 101 7.97 7.69 9.56
C LEU A 101 7.05 7.57 8.34
N LEU A 102 6.75 8.68 7.64
CA LEU A 102 6.01 8.65 6.37
C LEU A 102 6.75 7.83 5.30
N GLU A 103 8.07 8.01 5.17
CA GLU A 103 8.93 7.21 4.27
C GLU A 103 8.82 5.72 4.56
N ARG A 104 8.89 5.32 5.84
CA ARG A 104 8.72 3.90 6.24
C ARG A 104 7.33 3.34 5.90
N GLN A 105 6.32 4.19 5.75
CA GLN A 105 4.98 3.74 5.35
C GLN A 105 4.91 3.48 3.84
N LEU A 106 5.78 4.11 3.04
CA LEU A 106 6.00 3.68 1.65
C LEU A 106 6.62 2.28 1.59
N ASP A 107 7.44 1.88 2.58
CA ASP A 107 8.01 0.52 2.65
C ASP A 107 7.01 -0.52 3.15
N SER A 108 5.85 -0.10 3.64
CA SER A 108 4.86 -1.01 4.21
C SER A 108 4.09 -1.78 3.13
N ASP A 109 3.62 -2.97 3.49
CA ASP A 109 2.71 -3.76 2.66
C ASP A 109 1.23 -3.36 2.87
N ASP A 110 0.96 -2.43 3.79
CA ASP A 110 -0.36 -1.82 3.95
C ASP A 110 -0.57 -0.79 2.84
N GLU A 111 -1.41 -1.18 1.87
CA GLU A 111 -1.73 -0.39 0.71
C GLU A 111 -2.36 0.97 1.03
N ALA A 112 -3.19 1.04 2.08
CA ALA A 112 -3.83 2.28 2.49
C ALA A 112 -2.82 3.22 3.14
N ALA A 113 -1.92 2.68 3.98
CA ALA A 113 -0.84 3.44 4.57
C ALA A 113 0.15 3.95 3.52
N PHE A 114 0.49 3.13 2.52
CA PHE A 114 1.31 3.55 1.38
C PHE A 114 0.68 4.74 0.66
N ASP A 115 -0.58 4.61 0.25
CA ASP A 115 -1.27 5.61 -0.57
C ASP A 115 -1.39 6.95 0.16
N ALA A 116 -1.74 6.88 1.45
CA ALA A 116 -1.82 8.06 2.30
C ALA A 116 -0.43 8.70 2.49
N ALA A 117 0.62 7.90 2.69
CA ALA A 117 1.98 8.40 2.90
C ALA A 117 2.54 9.06 1.63
N GLU A 118 2.32 8.45 0.46
CA GLU A 118 2.72 9.01 -0.84
C GLU A 118 2.06 10.39 -1.04
N LEU A 119 0.74 10.47 -0.82
CA LEU A 119 0.02 11.75 -0.94
C LEU A 119 0.49 12.80 0.08
N ALA A 120 0.79 12.39 1.32
CA ALA A 120 1.31 13.30 2.34
C ALA A 120 2.68 13.86 1.95
N LEU A 121 3.57 13.01 1.45
CA LEU A 121 4.91 13.42 1.00
C LEU A 121 4.84 14.33 -0.24
N GLU A 122 3.96 14.05 -1.20
CA GLU A 122 3.73 14.93 -2.36
C GLU A 122 3.25 16.33 -1.94
N LYS A 123 2.38 16.43 -0.93
CA LYS A 123 1.95 17.72 -0.37
C LYS A 123 3.10 18.45 0.33
N LEU A 124 3.94 17.72 1.05
CA LEU A 124 5.10 18.29 1.75
C LEU A 124 6.17 18.77 0.77
N GLU A 125 6.38 18.05 -0.34
CA GLU A 125 7.32 18.40 -1.42
C GLU A 125 7.09 19.80 -1.96
N VAL A 126 5.83 20.22 -2.09
CA VAL A 126 5.46 21.57 -2.58
C VAL A 126 5.19 22.58 -1.46
N SER A 127 5.51 22.24 -0.21
CA SER A 127 5.29 23.13 0.93
C SER A 127 6.29 24.29 0.99
N SER A 128 5.90 25.38 1.67
CA SER A 128 6.78 26.53 1.90
C SER A 128 7.95 26.22 2.85
N ASN A 129 7.85 25.16 3.65
CA ASN A 129 8.93 24.68 4.51
C ASN A 129 9.99 23.95 3.68
N ARG A 130 11.03 24.69 3.25
CA ARG A 130 12.10 24.17 2.38
C ARG A 130 12.78 22.90 2.90
N SER A 131 12.91 22.75 4.22
CA SER A 131 13.52 21.55 4.82
C SER A 131 12.60 20.34 4.65
N ALA A 132 11.31 20.52 4.93
CA ALA A 132 10.30 19.47 4.76
C ALA A 132 10.16 19.09 3.27
N ALA A 133 10.05 20.09 2.39
CA ALA A 133 9.95 19.92 0.94
C ALA A 133 11.09 19.06 0.38
N ARG A 134 12.35 19.44 0.64
CA ARG A 134 13.52 18.70 0.16
C ARG A 134 13.57 17.26 0.68
N ARG A 135 13.21 17.04 1.94
CA ARG A 135 13.23 15.70 2.54
C ARG A 135 12.10 14.83 2.00
N ALA A 136 10.92 15.40 1.79
CA ALA A 136 9.80 14.69 1.20
C ALA A 136 10.10 14.25 -0.24
N ALA A 137 10.69 15.13 -1.06
CA ALA A 137 11.18 14.76 -2.39
C ALA A 137 12.15 13.57 -2.34
N ALA A 138 13.16 13.62 -1.46
CA ALA A 138 14.10 12.51 -1.29
C ALA A 138 13.43 11.21 -0.83
N SER A 139 12.41 11.28 0.04
CA SER A 139 11.65 10.10 0.46
C SER A 139 10.84 9.49 -0.70
N LEU A 140 10.28 10.31 -1.59
CA LEU A 140 9.53 9.86 -2.78
C LEU A 140 10.41 9.14 -3.82
N GLU A 141 11.72 9.39 -3.81
CA GLU A 141 12.71 8.74 -4.69
C GLU A 141 13.15 7.35 -4.20
N THR A 142 12.84 6.97 -2.96
CA THR A 142 13.33 5.71 -2.37
C THR A 142 12.75 4.46 -3.01
N GLN A 143 11.54 4.55 -3.57
CA GLN A 143 10.80 3.39 -4.10
C GLN A 143 10.17 3.66 -5.48
N PRO A 144 11.00 3.91 -6.49
CA PRO A 144 10.55 4.29 -7.82
C PRO A 144 9.61 3.24 -8.45
N GLY A 145 9.99 1.95 -8.38
CA GLY A 145 9.19 0.88 -8.98
C GLY A 145 7.84 0.61 -8.31
N ARG A 146 7.78 0.70 -6.97
CA ARG A 146 6.53 0.47 -6.23
C ARG A 146 5.55 1.61 -6.51
N ARG A 147 6.02 2.86 -6.48
CA ARG A 147 5.24 4.05 -6.85
C ARG A 147 4.73 3.98 -8.27
N TRP A 148 5.60 3.64 -9.24
CA TRP A 148 5.19 3.45 -10.64
C TRP A 148 4.09 2.41 -10.77
N LYS A 149 4.29 1.21 -10.20
CA LYS A 149 3.31 0.11 -10.27
C LYS A 149 1.95 0.51 -9.68
N ARG A 150 1.94 1.23 -8.55
CA ARG A 150 0.70 1.70 -7.92
C ARG A 150 0.04 2.80 -8.73
N ALA A 151 0.81 3.74 -9.27
CA ALA A 151 0.28 4.76 -10.16
C ALA A 151 -0.35 4.13 -11.42
N LEU A 152 0.29 3.12 -12.01
CA LEU A 152 -0.29 2.35 -13.12
C LEU A 152 -1.59 1.63 -12.72
N ALA A 153 -1.61 0.95 -11.57
CA ALA A 153 -2.82 0.28 -11.08
C ALA A 153 -3.98 1.26 -10.87
N ARG A 154 -3.72 2.46 -10.32
CA ARG A 154 -4.74 3.52 -10.16
C ARG A 154 -5.18 4.11 -11.49
N PHE A 155 -4.27 4.25 -12.45
CA PHE A 155 -4.59 4.65 -13.82
C PHE A 155 -5.48 3.62 -14.52
N GLU A 156 -5.20 2.33 -14.32
CA GLU A 156 -6.01 1.21 -14.83
C GLU A 156 -7.38 1.14 -14.18
N ALA A 157 -7.46 1.31 -12.86
CA ALA A 157 -8.73 1.39 -12.14
C ALA A 157 -9.60 2.57 -12.59
N ALA A 158 -8.98 3.65 -13.09
CA ALA A 158 -9.65 4.79 -13.69
C ALA A 158 -10.11 4.54 -15.14
N GLY A 159 -9.89 3.36 -15.69
CA GLY A 159 -10.30 2.95 -17.05
C GLY A 159 -9.22 3.16 -18.12
N GLY A 160 -8.01 3.57 -17.75
CA GLY A 160 -6.87 3.55 -18.67
C GLY A 160 -6.27 2.15 -18.80
N TRP A 161 -5.30 1.95 -19.68
CA TRP A 161 -4.51 0.71 -19.67
C TRP A 161 -3.09 0.88 -20.21
N GLY A 162 -2.19 0.01 -19.77
CA GLY A 162 -0.88 -0.18 -20.38
C GLY A 162 -0.92 -1.17 -21.55
N VAL A 163 -0.22 -0.87 -22.63
CA VAL A 163 0.00 -1.79 -23.75
C VAL A 163 1.39 -2.39 -23.67
N TRP A 164 1.44 -3.69 -23.47
CA TRP A 164 2.65 -4.47 -23.31
C TRP A 164 3.06 -5.06 -24.65
N ARG A 165 4.22 -4.70 -25.17
CA ARG A 165 4.80 -5.35 -26.34
C ARG A 165 5.88 -6.30 -25.86
N LYS A 166 5.85 -7.54 -26.35
CA LYS A 166 6.99 -8.43 -26.19
C LYS A 166 8.15 -7.79 -26.95
N ILE A 167 9.17 -7.33 -26.24
CA ILE A 167 10.43 -6.96 -26.87
C ILE A 167 10.98 -8.29 -27.41
N GLU A 168 10.95 -8.46 -28.73
CA GLU A 168 11.63 -9.60 -29.35
C GLU A 168 13.11 -9.47 -29.02
N ASP A 169 13.64 -10.53 -28.42
CA ASP A 169 15.01 -10.60 -27.93
C ASP A 169 15.95 -10.29 -29.09
N SER A 170 16.51 -9.08 -29.09
CA SER A 170 17.33 -8.60 -30.20
C SER A 170 18.74 -9.19 -30.12
N GLY A 171 18.86 -10.52 -30.03
CA GLY A 171 20.07 -11.35 -30.22
C GLY A 171 21.36 -10.99 -29.48
N ALA A 172 21.40 -9.90 -28.73
CA ALA A 172 22.57 -9.35 -28.09
C ALA A 172 22.56 -9.80 -26.62
N GLY A 173 23.16 -10.96 -26.40
CA GLY A 173 23.22 -11.65 -25.10
C GLY A 173 23.87 -10.82 -24.00
N PHE A 174 23.07 -10.01 -23.31
CA PHE A 174 23.38 -9.54 -21.97
C PHE A 174 22.34 -10.13 -21.00
N PRO A 175 22.74 -11.01 -20.06
CA PRO A 175 21.87 -11.40 -18.97
C PRO A 175 21.73 -10.21 -18.03
N GLN A 176 20.67 -9.41 -18.20
CA GLN A 176 20.37 -8.33 -17.27
C GLN A 176 19.71 -8.93 -16.02
N PRO A 177 20.19 -8.63 -14.80
CA PRO A 177 19.50 -9.05 -13.59
C PRO A 177 18.12 -8.40 -13.52
N ARG A 178 17.08 -9.24 -13.40
CA ARG A 178 15.67 -8.83 -13.32
C ARG A 178 15.36 -8.19 -11.97
N THR A 179 15.60 -6.89 -11.85
CA THR A 179 14.58 -6.00 -11.29
C THR A 179 13.71 -5.52 -12.44
N GLU A 180 13.04 -6.47 -13.12
CA GLU A 180 12.11 -6.20 -14.22
C GLU A 180 10.87 -5.51 -13.66
N ILE A 181 10.96 -4.20 -13.43
CA ILE A 181 9.77 -3.38 -13.55
C ILE A 181 9.41 -3.49 -15.03
N LEU A 182 8.47 -4.39 -15.35
CA LEU A 182 7.89 -4.41 -16.67
C LEU A 182 7.19 -3.06 -16.82
N LEU A 183 7.61 -2.28 -17.80
CA LEU A 183 7.00 -1.01 -18.16
C LEU A 183 6.14 -1.21 -19.41
N PRO A 184 4.92 -0.64 -19.46
CA PRO A 184 4.13 -0.68 -20.67
C PRO A 184 4.85 0.10 -21.78
N THR A 185 4.69 -0.32 -23.03
CA THR A 185 5.26 0.39 -24.19
C THR A 185 4.60 1.75 -24.38
N TYR A 186 3.30 1.81 -24.14
CA TYR A 186 2.50 3.02 -24.15
C TYR A 186 1.32 2.84 -23.21
N LEU A 187 0.84 3.95 -22.67
CA LEU A 187 -0.40 4.05 -21.92
C LEU A 187 -1.51 4.53 -22.84
N VAL A 188 -2.76 4.14 -22.57
CA VAL A 188 -3.92 4.54 -23.36
C VAL A 188 -5.01 5.09 -22.45
N ILE A 189 -5.53 6.26 -22.84
CA ILE A 189 -6.73 6.89 -22.30
C ILE A 189 -7.83 6.70 -23.36
N PRO A 190 -8.82 5.82 -23.11
CA PRO A 190 -9.85 5.49 -24.10
C PRO A 190 -10.91 6.58 -24.28
N PRO A 191 -11.78 6.42 -25.30
CA PRO A 191 -13.07 7.11 -25.33
C PRO A 191 -13.91 6.77 -24.09
N GLY A 192 -14.62 7.76 -23.54
CA GLY A 192 -15.48 7.58 -22.36
C GLY A 192 -14.72 7.31 -21.06
N TRP A 193 -13.45 7.70 -20.99
CA TRP A 193 -12.63 7.51 -19.79
C TRP A 193 -13.27 8.14 -18.55
N THR A 194 -13.31 7.40 -17.46
CA THR A 194 -14.01 7.79 -16.22
C THR A 194 -13.09 8.43 -15.19
N GLY A 195 -11.77 8.32 -15.37
CA GLY A 195 -10.77 8.89 -14.48
C GLY A 195 -10.76 10.42 -14.39
N GLY A 196 -11.20 11.08 -15.45
CA GLY A 196 -11.18 12.54 -15.55
C GLY A 196 -9.79 13.15 -15.31
N GLU A 197 -9.75 14.45 -15.06
CA GLU A 197 -8.48 15.18 -14.87
C GLU A 197 -7.70 14.68 -13.64
N ALA A 198 -8.39 14.24 -12.58
CA ALA A 198 -7.74 13.77 -11.36
C ALA A 198 -6.85 12.53 -11.60
N ALA A 199 -7.26 11.63 -12.49
CA ALA A 199 -6.48 10.44 -12.81
C ALA A 199 -5.23 10.74 -13.67
N LEU A 200 -5.13 11.92 -14.29
CA LEU A 200 -3.90 12.36 -14.96
C LEU A 200 -2.73 12.51 -13.97
N GLN A 201 -3.01 12.75 -12.69
CA GLN A 201 -1.97 12.77 -11.65
C GLN A 201 -1.21 11.44 -11.58
N GLN A 202 -1.83 10.31 -11.96
CA GLN A 202 -1.13 9.03 -11.99
C GLN A 202 -0.08 8.99 -13.11
N VAL A 203 -0.32 9.67 -14.24
CA VAL A 203 0.67 9.82 -15.31
C VAL A 203 1.87 10.62 -14.82
N LYS A 204 1.63 11.71 -14.08
CA LYS A 204 2.71 12.49 -13.46
C LYS A 204 3.49 11.69 -12.42
N ARG A 205 2.81 10.90 -11.60
CA ARG A 205 3.46 10.00 -10.62
C ARG A 205 4.33 8.95 -11.29
N MET A 206 3.85 8.38 -12.39
CA MET A 206 4.63 7.50 -13.23
C MET A 206 5.88 8.25 -13.75
N ASP A 207 5.70 9.36 -14.46
CA ASP A 207 6.80 10.18 -15.01
C ASP A 207 7.89 10.53 -13.97
N ALA A 208 7.49 10.94 -12.77
CA ALA A 208 8.41 11.28 -11.69
C ALA A 208 9.04 10.06 -11.00
N ALA A 209 8.40 8.89 -11.04
CA ALA A 209 8.87 7.72 -10.32
C ALA A 209 10.07 7.06 -11.01
N LEU A 210 10.21 7.13 -12.34
CA LEU A 210 11.33 6.49 -13.04
C LEU A 210 12.19 7.54 -13.72
N SER A 211 13.38 7.80 -13.17
CA SER A 211 14.39 8.65 -13.83
C SER A 211 15.14 7.95 -14.98
N MET A 212 14.63 6.81 -15.46
CA MET A 212 15.31 5.99 -16.47
C MET A 212 15.22 6.66 -17.84
N GLU A 213 16.31 7.30 -18.26
CA GLU A 213 16.41 8.01 -19.55
C GLU A 213 16.04 7.15 -20.77
N SER A 214 16.23 5.82 -20.69
CA SER A 214 16.17 4.92 -21.83
C SER A 214 14.80 4.30 -22.14
N PHE A 215 13.80 4.41 -21.26
CA PHE A 215 12.46 3.84 -21.55
C PHE A 215 11.33 4.70 -21.00
N LYS A 216 10.55 5.30 -21.90
CA LYS A 216 9.52 6.29 -21.58
C LYS A 216 8.23 5.95 -22.35
N PRO A 217 7.18 5.45 -21.68
CA PRO A 217 5.93 5.18 -22.36
C PRO A 217 5.29 6.47 -22.85
N ARG A 218 4.82 6.46 -24.10
CA ARG A 218 3.92 7.50 -24.62
C ARG A 218 2.53 7.30 -24.05
N VAL A 219 1.80 8.39 -23.85
CA VAL A 219 0.39 8.35 -23.41
C VAL A 219 -0.49 8.69 -24.60
N TYR A 220 -1.24 7.71 -25.10
CA TYR A 220 -2.19 7.93 -26.17
C TYR A 220 -3.52 8.42 -25.61
N VAL A 221 -3.96 9.58 -26.09
CA VAL A 221 -5.28 10.12 -25.80
C VAL A 221 -6.16 9.88 -27.02
N VAL A 222 -7.19 9.05 -26.85
CA VAL A 222 -8.13 8.73 -27.93
C VAL A 222 -9.28 9.74 -27.92
N ASP A 223 -9.73 10.14 -29.12
CA ASP A 223 -10.89 11.02 -29.29
C ASP A 223 -12.11 10.55 -28.49
N GLY A 224 -12.76 11.49 -27.80
CA GLY A 224 -13.93 11.21 -26.97
C GLY A 224 -13.61 10.73 -25.56
N CYS A 225 -12.36 10.86 -25.09
CA CYS A 225 -11.97 10.50 -23.72
C CYS A 225 -12.60 11.38 -22.62
N GLY A 226 -13.23 12.50 -22.97
CA GLY A 226 -13.90 13.37 -22.00
C GLY A 226 -12.98 14.29 -21.18
N ILE A 227 -11.66 14.25 -21.44
CA ILE A 227 -10.71 15.19 -20.84
C ILE A 227 -10.65 16.47 -21.68
N PRO A 228 -10.77 17.66 -21.09
CA PRO A 228 -10.53 18.91 -21.79
C PRO A 228 -9.09 19.01 -22.30
N GLN A 229 -8.89 19.52 -23.52
CA GLN A 229 -7.54 19.71 -24.09
C GLN A 229 -6.64 20.57 -23.19
N THR A 230 -7.21 21.58 -22.52
CA THR A 230 -6.48 22.43 -21.57
C THR A 230 -5.87 21.64 -20.41
N ALA A 231 -6.51 20.57 -19.96
CA ALA A 231 -5.99 19.72 -18.89
C ALA A 231 -4.86 18.80 -19.40
N ILE A 232 -4.97 18.32 -20.64
CA ILE A 232 -3.91 17.56 -21.31
C ILE A 232 -2.67 18.44 -21.49
N ASP A 233 -2.84 19.67 -22.00
CA ASP A 233 -1.75 20.62 -22.21
C ASP A 233 -1.09 21.02 -20.89
N ALA A 234 -1.89 21.30 -19.86
CA ALA A 234 -1.38 21.59 -18.52
C ALA A 234 -0.58 20.41 -17.95
N MET A 235 -1.08 19.18 -18.12
CA MET A 235 -0.37 17.99 -17.69
C MET A 235 0.93 17.79 -18.49
N GLN A 236 0.90 17.90 -19.81
CA GLN A 236 2.06 17.78 -20.69
C GLN A 236 3.19 18.73 -20.28
N ASN A 237 2.88 19.98 -19.92
CA ASN A 237 3.86 20.96 -19.45
C ASN A 237 4.48 20.62 -18.09
N SER A 238 3.84 19.72 -17.33
CA SER A 238 4.32 19.30 -16.00
C SER A 238 5.14 18.00 -16.03
N LEU A 239 5.11 17.28 -17.16
CA LEU A 239 5.88 16.04 -17.34
C LEU A 239 7.32 16.38 -17.74
N GLN A 240 8.27 15.61 -17.22
CA GLN A 240 9.68 15.75 -17.55
C GLN A 240 10.09 14.82 -18.69
N GLN A 241 9.44 13.66 -18.83
CA GLN A 241 9.91 12.57 -19.68
C GLN A 241 8.83 11.98 -20.58
N MET A 242 7.61 11.84 -20.07
CA MET A 242 6.48 11.26 -20.79
C MET A 242 5.77 12.30 -21.66
N GLU A 243 5.16 11.82 -22.75
CA GLU A 243 4.48 12.67 -23.74
C GLU A 243 3.09 12.14 -24.06
N PHE A 244 2.11 13.04 -24.12
CA PHE A 244 0.79 12.80 -24.66
C PHE A 244 0.81 12.88 -26.18
N GLN A 245 0.10 11.96 -26.82
CA GLN A 245 -0.10 11.95 -28.26
C GLN A 245 -1.57 11.73 -28.56
N ALA A 246 -2.17 12.69 -29.24
CA ALA A 246 -3.53 12.56 -29.75
C ALA A 246 -3.57 11.42 -30.78
N ARG A 247 -4.58 10.56 -30.64
CA ARG A 247 -4.92 9.53 -31.62
C ARG A 247 -6.36 9.75 -32.03
N GLY A 248 -6.58 9.83 -33.34
CA GLY A 248 -7.93 9.81 -33.90
C GLY A 248 -8.68 8.53 -33.48
N LYS A 249 -9.96 8.44 -33.81
CA LYS A 249 -10.79 7.25 -33.49
C LYS A 249 -10.08 5.95 -33.87
N ALA A 250 -9.88 5.09 -32.87
CA ALA A 250 -9.36 3.73 -33.01
C ALA A 250 -10.45 2.78 -33.52
#